data_AF-A0A3D3A9E4-F1
#
_entry.id   AF-A0A3D3A9E4-F1
#
_cell.length_a   1.000
_cell.length_b   1.000
_cell.length_c   1.000
_cell.angle_alpha   90.00
_cell.angle_beta   90.00
_cell.angle_gamma   90.00
#
_symmetry.space_group_name_H-M   'P 1'
#
loop_
_entity.id
_entity.type
_entity.pdbx_description
1 polymer ?
#
loop_
_entity_poly.entity_id
_entity_poly.type
_entity_poly.pdbx_seq_one_letter_code
_entity_poly.pdbx_strand_id
1 'polypeptide(L)'
;DGGFEIIDYKTGAVPRKSQIEAHLAPQLSLEAAILRDGAFEDRRDINPTSVTGPSAALTYLKLTGRTPAAEPTDFACSDALVDGVLDMLRRLVATYDTPHQPYLVHIRPRPRFGVQHLADTPFDHLARSPEWHDEDDA
;
A
#
# COMPACT_ATOMS: atom_id res chain seq x y z
N ASP A 1 3.23 -7.72 -27.43
CA ASP A 1 3.04 -6.30 -27.11
C ASP A 1 4.11 -5.75 -26.16
N GLY A 2 4.95 -6.58 -25.55
CA GLY A 2 6.17 -6.15 -24.85
C GLY A 2 5.97 -5.39 -23.52
N GLY A 3 4.74 -5.09 -23.13
CA GLY A 3 4.40 -4.51 -21.84
C GLY A 3 4.37 -5.55 -20.72
N PHE A 4 4.61 -5.10 -19.50
CA PHE A 4 4.58 -5.93 -18.30
C PHE A 4 3.21 -5.88 -17.61
N GLU A 5 2.84 -6.93 -16.91
CA GLU A 5 1.71 -6.95 -15.99
C GLU A 5 2.23 -7.27 -14.58
N ILE A 6 1.71 -6.56 -13.58
CA ILE A 6 2.03 -6.82 -12.18
C ILE A 6 0.78 -7.39 -11.51
N ILE A 7 0.93 -8.59 -10.95
CA ILE A 7 -0.17 -9.35 -10.33
C ILE A 7 0.11 -9.53 -8.85
N ASP A 8 -0.78 -9.03 -8.00
CA ASP A 8 -0.72 -9.19 -6.55
C ASP A 8 -1.81 -10.16 -6.07
N TYR A 9 -1.37 -11.25 -5.44
CA TYR A 9 -2.23 -12.31 -4.93
C TYR A 9 -2.72 -11.94 -3.53
N LYS A 10 -4.04 -11.79 -3.34
CA LYS A 10 -4.64 -11.42 -2.04
C LYS A 10 -5.69 -12.41 -1.58
N THR A 11 -5.71 -12.73 -0.29
CA THR A 11 -6.82 -13.48 0.35
C THR A 11 -7.90 -12.56 0.94
N GLY A 12 -7.55 -11.30 1.20
CA GLY A 12 -8.42 -10.29 1.78
C GLY A 12 -9.24 -9.50 0.76
N ALA A 13 -9.79 -8.38 1.21
CA ALA A 13 -10.48 -7.45 0.32
C ALA A 13 -9.48 -6.78 -0.64
N VAL A 14 -9.85 -6.70 -1.92
CA VAL A 14 -9.12 -5.94 -2.93
C VAL A 14 -9.42 -4.44 -2.75
N PRO A 15 -8.42 -3.56 -2.86
CA PRO A 15 -8.64 -2.12 -2.81
C PRO A 15 -9.64 -1.63 -3.86
N ARG A 16 -10.43 -0.61 -3.52
CA ARG A 16 -11.31 0.06 -4.48
C ARG A 16 -10.49 0.94 -5.41
N LYS A 17 -10.97 1.14 -6.64
CA LYS A 17 -10.36 2.05 -7.63
C LYS A 17 -10.04 3.43 -7.04
N SER A 18 -10.98 4.02 -6.31
CA SER A 18 -10.79 5.33 -5.69
C SER A 18 -9.69 5.36 -4.62
N GLN A 19 -9.39 4.24 -3.95
CA GLN A 19 -8.29 4.16 -2.99
C GLN A 19 -6.93 4.10 -3.71
N ILE A 20 -6.87 3.45 -4.87
CA ILE A 20 -5.67 3.39 -5.71
C ILE A 20 -5.39 4.77 -6.31
N GLU A 21 -6.41 5.41 -6.89
CA GLU A 21 -6.32 6.78 -7.44
C GLU A 21 -5.93 7.82 -6.38
N ALA A 22 -6.35 7.62 -5.13
CA ALA A 22 -5.96 8.47 -4.00
C ALA A 22 -4.60 8.08 -3.36
N HIS A 23 -3.85 7.13 -3.94
CA HIS A 23 -2.60 6.58 -3.42
C HIS A 23 -2.69 6.00 -1.99
N LEU A 24 -3.88 5.60 -1.55
CA LEU A 24 -4.14 4.98 -0.24
C LEU A 24 -3.89 3.46 -0.26
N ALA A 25 -3.81 2.86 -1.44
CA ALA A 25 -3.40 1.47 -1.65
C ALA A 25 -2.19 1.44 -2.61
N PRO A 26 -1.01 1.88 -2.15
CA PRO A 26 0.09 2.22 -3.05
C PRO A 26 0.87 1.00 -3.59
N GLN A 27 0.54 -0.23 -3.16
CA GLN A 27 1.35 -1.43 -3.40
C GLN A 27 1.66 -1.64 -4.89
N LEU A 28 0.65 -1.93 -5.73
CA LEU A 28 0.87 -2.21 -7.15
C LEU A 28 1.45 -1.01 -7.92
N SER A 29 1.04 0.22 -7.57
CA SER A 29 1.57 1.43 -8.20
C SER A 29 3.04 1.69 -7.85
N LEU A 30 3.50 1.32 -6.64
CA LEU A 30 4.91 1.39 -6.26
C LEU A 30 5.72 0.27 -6.92
N GLU A 31 5.15 -0.93 -7.04
CA GLU A 31 5.80 -2.02 -7.80
C GLU A 31 5.96 -1.64 -9.28
N ALA A 32 4.99 -0.94 -9.88
CA ALA A 32 5.12 -0.36 -11.21
C ALA A 32 6.24 0.68 -11.30
N ALA A 33 6.40 1.51 -10.26
CA ALA A 33 7.53 2.45 -10.18
C ALA A 33 8.88 1.71 -10.12
N ILE A 34 8.99 0.66 -9.30
CA ILE A 34 10.19 -0.17 -9.17
C ILE A 34 10.55 -0.82 -10.52
N LEU A 35 9.55 -1.34 -11.24
CA LEU A 35 9.74 -1.90 -12.57
C LEU A 35 10.21 -0.84 -13.57
N ARG A 36 9.55 0.31 -13.60
CA ARG A 36 9.92 1.42 -14.49
C ARG A 36 11.36 1.83 -14.26
N ASP A 37 11.80 1.89 -13.00
CA ASP A 37 13.16 2.31 -12.62
C ASP A 37 14.20 1.17 -12.74
N GLY A 38 13.80 -0.03 -13.20
CA GLY A 38 14.73 -1.13 -13.50
C GLY A 38 15.30 -1.83 -12.28
N ALA A 39 14.62 -1.73 -11.14
CA ALA A 39 15.08 -2.25 -9.86
C ALA A 39 14.72 -3.73 -9.62
N PHE A 40 14.02 -4.38 -10.56
CA PHE A 40 13.88 -5.83 -10.58
C PHE A 40 15.05 -6.46 -11.34
N GLU A 41 15.64 -7.53 -10.78
CA GLU A 41 16.72 -8.27 -11.43
C GLU A 41 16.22 -9.61 -11.96
N ASP A 42 16.43 -9.87 -13.24
CA ASP A 42 16.33 -11.20 -13.81
C ASP A 42 17.65 -11.95 -13.58
N ARG A 43 17.59 -13.02 -12.78
CA ARG A 43 18.76 -13.83 -12.39
C ARG A 43 18.75 -15.22 -13.02
N ARG A 44 17.97 -15.44 -14.09
CA ARG A 44 17.92 -16.74 -14.78
C ARG A 44 19.24 -17.08 -15.49
N ASP A 45 20.00 -16.06 -15.89
CA ASP A 45 21.32 -16.18 -16.52
C ASP A 45 22.46 -15.87 -15.54
N ILE A 46 23.70 -16.21 -15.95
CA ILE A 46 24.92 -15.99 -15.14
C ILE A 46 25.20 -14.51 -14.86
N ASN A 47 24.72 -13.62 -15.75
CA ASN A 47 24.82 -12.18 -15.62
C ASN A 47 23.40 -11.62 -15.36
N PRO A 48 23.10 -11.15 -14.14
CA PRO A 48 21.82 -10.53 -13.85
C PRO A 48 21.55 -9.35 -14.78
N THR A 49 20.32 -9.24 -15.26
CA THR A 49 19.88 -8.11 -16.10
C THR A 49 18.73 -7.40 -15.43
N SER A 50 18.76 -6.07 -15.41
CA SER A 50 17.63 -5.28 -14.93
C SER A 50 16.41 -5.47 -15.83
N VAL A 51 15.27 -5.78 -15.21
CA VAL A 51 13.97 -5.82 -15.86
C VAL A 51 13.37 -4.42 -15.78
N THR A 52 13.16 -3.80 -16.94
CA THR A 52 12.57 -2.45 -17.05
C THR A 52 11.63 -2.37 -18.24
N GLY A 53 10.57 -1.58 -18.09
CA GLY A 53 9.61 -1.28 -19.14
C GLY A 53 8.29 -0.76 -18.56
N PRO A 54 7.35 -0.36 -19.43
CA PRO A 54 6.04 0.09 -18.98
C PRO A 54 5.21 -1.07 -18.43
N SER A 55 4.57 -0.86 -17.28
CA SER A 55 3.46 -1.72 -16.84
C SER A 55 2.23 -1.41 -17.68
N ALA A 56 1.74 -2.38 -18.43
CA ALA A 56 0.50 -2.30 -19.20
C ALA A 56 -0.75 -2.52 -18.31
N ALA A 57 -0.63 -3.30 -17.24
CA ALA A 57 -1.73 -3.61 -16.32
C ALA A 57 -1.25 -3.85 -14.88
N LEU A 58 -2.13 -3.51 -13.94
CA LEU A 58 -2.00 -3.83 -12.52
C LEU A 58 -3.22 -4.67 -12.11
N THR A 59 -2.98 -5.87 -11.59
CA THR A 59 -4.04 -6.85 -11.34
C THR A 59 -3.99 -7.33 -9.90
N TYR A 60 -5.08 -7.15 -9.18
CA TYR A 60 -5.27 -7.85 -7.91
C TYR A 60 -5.97 -9.18 -8.18
N LEU A 61 -5.36 -10.29 -7.78
CA LEU A 61 -5.94 -11.61 -7.91
C LEU A 61 -6.41 -12.09 -6.54
N LYS A 62 -7.71 -11.98 -6.28
CA LYS A 62 -8.30 -12.37 -5.00
C LYS A 62 -8.49 -13.89 -4.94
N LEU A 63 -7.71 -14.57 -4.12
CA LEU A 63 -7.85 -15.99 -3.82
C LEU A 63 -9.05 -16.23 -2.91
N THR A 64 -10.02 -17.00 -3.37
CA THR A 64 -11.28 -17.24 -2.63
C THR A 64 -11.24 -18.54 -1.81
N GLY A 65 -10.33 -19.46 -2.16
CA GLY A 65 -10.33 -20.82 -1.62
C GLY A 65 -11.56 -21.66 -2.00
N ARG A 66 -12.35 -21.22 -2.99
CA ARG A 66 -13.61 -21.84 -3.44
C ARG A 66 -13.65 -21.89 -4.97
N THR A 67 -14.83 -22.09 -5.56
CA THR A 67 -15.06 -21.93 -7.00
C THR A 67 -15.77 -20.58 -7.24
N PRO A 68 -15.20 -19.66 -8.04
CA PRO A 68 -13.90 -19.76 -8.73
C PRO A 68 -12.72 -19.62 -7.75
N ALA A 69 -11.58 -20.27 -8.03
CA ALA A 69 -10.42 -20.28 -7.13
C ALA A 69 -9.83 -18.89 -6.88
N ALA A 70 -9.97 -18.01 -7.87
CA ALA A 70 -9.56 -16.63 -7.80
C ALA A 70 -10.47 -15.71 -8.61
N GLU A 71 -10.51 -14.45 -8.22
CA GLU A 71 -11.25 -13.37 -8.88
C GLU A 71 -10.26 -12.24 -9.23
N PRO A 72 -9.95 -12.01 -10.52
CA PRO A 72 -9.08 -10.92 -10.93
C PRO A 72 -9.82 -9.57 -10.87
N THR A 73 -9.09 -8.50 -10.58
CA THR A 73 -9.56 -7.13 -10.70
C THR A 73 -8.44 -6.28 -11.29
N ASP A 74 -8.67 -5.80 -12.51
CA ASP A 74 -7.67 -5.10 -13.30
C ASP A 74 -7.79 -3.58 -13.15
N PHE A 75 -6.65 -2.91 -13.16
CA PHE A 75 -6.54 -1.47 -13.09
C PHE A 75 -5.54 -0.98 -14.13
N ALA A 76 -5.88 0.14 -14.77
CA ALA A 76 -4.98 0.80 -15.71
C ALA A 76 -3.77 1.38 -14.97
N CYS A 77 -2.57 1.04 -15.45
CA CYS A 77 -1.36 1.73 -15.06
C CYS A 77 -1.18 2.97 -15.94
N SER A 78 -0.91 4.12 -15.34
CA SER A 78 -0.57 5.35 -16.05
C SER A 78 0.64 6.00 -15.41
N ASP A 79 1.42 6.75 -16.19
CA ASP A 79 2.58 7.48 -15.66
C ASP A 79 2.16 8.43 -14.53
N ALA A 80 0.99 9.08 -14.66
CA ALA A 80 0.44 9.95 -13.63
C ALA A 80 0.17 9.21 -12.30
N LEU A 81 -0.31 7.95 -12.36
CA LEU A 81 -0.52 7.13 -11.16
C LEU A 81 0.83 6.79 -10.48
N VAL A 82 1.83 6.43 -11.29
CA VAL A 82 3.17 6.04 -10.83
C VAL A 82 3.90 7.25 -10.23
N ASP A 83 3.87 8.40 -10.90
CA ASP A 83 4.50 9.62 -10.43
C ASP A 83 3.81 10.14 -9.16
N GLY A 84 2.47 10.10 -9.12
CA GLY A 84 1.70 10.51 -7.96
C GLY A 84 1.99 9.67 -6.71
N VAL A 85 2.15 8.35 -6.85
CA VAL A 85 2.47 7.49 -5.70
C VAL A 85 3.91 7.68 -5.22
N LEU A 86 4.86 7.90 -6.13
CA LEU A 86 6.25 8.21 -5.77
C LEU A 86 6.33 9.55 -5.04
N ASP A 87 5.61 10.55 -5.50
CA ASP A 87 5.55 11.87 -4.86
C ASP A 87 4.88 11.80 -3.48
N MET A 88 3.83 10.99 -3.34
CA MET A 88 3.21 10.70 -2.04
C MET A 88 4.24 10.07 -1.09
N LEU A 89 4.96 9.03 -1.54
CA LEU A 89 5.98 8.36 -0.73
C LEU A 89 7.12 9.30 -0.34
N ARG A 90 7.65 10.09 -1.28
CA ARG A 90 8.71 11.06 -1.03
C ARG A 90 8.30 12.10 0.02
N ARG A 91 7.07 12.63 -0.08
CA ARG A 91 6.51 13.55 0.93
C ARG A 91 6.37 12.88 2.29
N LEU A 92 5.94 11.63 2.33
CA LEU A 92 5.79 10.87 3.57
C LEU A 92 7.14 10.68 4.26
N VAL A 93 8.16 10.21 3.52
CA VAL A 93 9.53 10.04 4.03
C VAL A 93 10.09 11.37 4.53
N ALA A 94 10.03 12.43 3.70
CA ALA A 94 10.53 13.76 4.10
C ALA A 94 9.85 14.32 5.35
N THR A 95 8.56 14.03 5.55
CA THR A 95 7.83 14.42 6.76
C THR A 95 8.43 13.73 8.00
N TYR A 96 8.64 12.41 7.92
CA TYR A 96 9.17 11.62 9.04
C TYR A 96 10.69 11.69 9.22
N ASP A 97 11.44 12.22 8.24
CA ASP A 97 12.86 12.57 8.39
C ASP A 97 13.08 13.79 9.28
N THR A 98 12.02 14.53 9.63
CA THR A 98 12.10 15.67 10.55
C THR A 98 12.22 15.18 12.00
N PRO A 99 13.27 15.55 12.76
CA PRO A 99 13.49 15.04 14.12
C PRO A 99 12.33 15.31 15.11
N HIS A 100 11.55 16.36 14.87
CA HIS A 100 10.41 16.74 15.69
C HIS A 100 9.08 16.15 15.20
N GLN A 101 9.06 15.34 14.14
CA GLN A 101 7.86 14.66 13.67
C GLN A 101 7.69 13.34 14.44
N PRO A 102 6.71 13.24 15.34
CA PRO A 102 6.45 11.97 16.02
C PRO A 102 5.71 11.00 15.11
N TYR A 103 5.92 9.70 15.35
CA TYR A 103 5.03 8.64 14.87
C TYR A 103 3.81 8.58 15.78
N LEU A 104 2.71 9.22 15.36
CA LEU A 104 1.48 9.22 16.12
C LEU A 104 0.91 7.81 16.21
N VAL A 105 0.53 7.40 17.44
CA VAL A 105 -0.17 6.13 17.71
C VAL A 105 -1.42 6.00 16.86
N HIS A 106 -2.16 7.11 16.67
CA HIS A 106 -3.34 7.17 15.83
C HIS A 106 -3.22 8.31 14.81
N ILE A 107 -3.08 7.96 13.52
CA ILE A 107 -2.89 8.92 12.41
C ILE A 107 -4.24 9.40 11.81
N ARG A 108 -5.34 8.69 12.06
CA ARG A 108 -6.67 9.04 11.54
C ARG A 108 -7.61 9.47 12.67
N PRO A 109 -8.35 10.60 12.54
CA PRO A 109 -9.36 10.96 13.51
C PRO A 109 -10.39 9.83 13.63
N ARG A 110 -10.75 9.48 14.88
CA ARG A 110 -11.83 8.54 15.16
C ARG A 110 -13.09 9.00 14.41
N PRO A 111 -13.73 8.17 13.57
CA PRO A 111 -15.04 8.54 13.03
C PRO A 111 -15.99 8.74 14.21
N ARG A 112 -16.54 9.97 14.35
CA ARG A 112 -17.46 10.35 15.43
C ARG A 112 -18.74 9.49 15.49
N PHE A 113 -19.00 8.70 14.44
CA PHE A 113 -20.16 7.83 14.33
C PHE A 113 -19.75 6.48 13.71
N GLY A 114 -19.86 5.40 14.50
CA GLY A 114 -20.19 4.08 13.97
C GLY A 114 -19.06 3.08 13.66
N VAL A 115 -17.79 3.32 14.03
CA VAL A 115 -16.76 2.25 13.96
C VAL A 115 -16.18 2.03 15.35
N GLN A 116 -16.72 1.04 16.06
CA GLN A 116 -16.39 0.68 17.45
C GLN A 116 -15.04 -0.06 17.59
N HIS A 117 -14.19 -0.10 16.57
CA HIS A 117 -13.01 -0.98 16.52
C HIS A 117 -11.70 -0.26 16.17
N LEU A 118 -11.56 1.03 16.51
CA LEU A 118 -10.29 1.77 16.36
C LEU A 118 -9.56 2.03 17.69
N ALA A 119 -10.04 1.43 18.79
CA ALA A 119 -9.42 1.51 20.12
C ALA A 119 -8.93 0.13 20.64
N ASP A 120 -8.94 -0.89 19.79
CA ASP A 120 -8.45 -2.24 20.08
C ASP A 120 -7.67 -2.76 18.86
N THR A 121 -6.83 -1.92 18.24
CA THR A 121 -5.91 -2.49 17.26
C THR A 121 -4.99 -3.46 17.99
N PRO A 122 -4.58 -4.58 17.35
CA PRO A 122 -3.73 -5.57 18.01
C PRO A 122 -2.44 -4.99 18.62
N PHE A 123 -2.05 -3.76 18.25
CA PHE A 123 -0.84 -3.09 18.68
C PHE A 123 -1.09 -1.88 19.59
N ASP A 124 -2.35 -1.53 19.90
CA ASP A 124 -2.65 -0.37 20.78
C ASP A 124 -2.04 -0.55 22.19
N HIS A 125 -1.85 -1.80 22.63
CA HIS A 125 -1.14 -2.12 23.88
C HIS A 125 0.32 -1.67 23.88
N LEU A 126 1.00 -1.60 22.72
CA LEU A 126 2.38 -1.14 22.62
C LEU A 126 2.50 0.38 22.84
N ALA A 127 1.42 1.12 22.59
CA ALA A 127 1.39 2.55 22.82
C ALA A 127 1.29 2.90 24.31
N ARG A 128 1.01 1.91 25.18
CA ARG A 128 0.79 2.10 26.62
C ARG A 128 -0.22 3.20 26.91
N SER A 129 -1.13 3.48 25.97
CA SER A 129 -2.14 4.53 26.09
C SER A 129 -2.92 4.46 27.41
N PRO A 130 -3.32 3.27 27.92
CA PRO A 130 -3.99 3.16 29.22
C PRO A 130 -3.16 3.62 30.43
N GLU A 131 -1.84 3.74 30.30
CA GLU A 131 -0.95 4.15 31.40
C GLU A 131 -0.70 5.66 31.45
N TRP A 132 -1.04 6.38 30.38
CA TRP A 132 -0.84 7.83 30.26
C TRP A 132 -2.12 8.60 29.95
N HIS A 133 -3.20 7.89 29.61
CA HIS A 133 -4.54 8.42 29.82
C HIS A 133 -4.79 8.37 31.32
N ASP A 134 -4.46 9.46 32.00
CA ASP A 134 -5.04 9.71 33.31
C ASP A 134 -6.55 9.50 33.16
N GLU A 135 -7.12 8.64 33.99
CA GLU A 135 -8.56 8.66 34.26
C GLU A 135 -8.84 10.07 34.81
N ASP A 136 -9.17 11.01 33.93
CA ASP A 136 -9.77 12.27 34.34
C ASP A 136 -11.07 11.90 35.06
N ASP A 137 -10.99 11.95 36.39
CA ASP A 137 -12.06 11.71 37.36
C ASP A 137 -13.43 12.21 36.88
N ALA A 138 -14.40 11.29 36.73
CA ALA A 138 -15.84 11.47 37.03
C ALA A 138 -16.62 10.14 36.95
#